data_AF-A0A7V9K6G1-F1
#
_entry.id   AF-A0A7V9K6G1-F1
#
_cell.length_a   1.000
_cell.length_b   1.000
_cell.length_c   1.000
_cell.angle_alpha   90.00
_cell.angle_beta   90.00
_cell.angle_gamma   90.00
#
_symmetry.space_group_name_H-M   'P 1'
#
loop_
_entity.id
_entity.type
_entity.pdbx_description
1 polymer ?
#
loop_
_entity_poly.entity_id
_entity_poly.type
_entity_poly.pdbx_seq_one_letter_code
_entity_poly.pdbx_strand_id
1 'polypeptide(L)'
;PREAVWAFAVDAAALIAVVRLARLRWRFVAARLAIILPFITFAFLIPFIASGEQVEVFGVGVSRIGLWGTFNIVAKATLGAMVSILLAATTEVPPLLRGLGRLRVPPTLTTIAAFMVRYLEVLAGELGRMRTAMTARGYDPRWLWQVRPIASSAGALFIRS
;
A
#
# COMPACT_ATOMS: atom_id res chain seq x y z
N PRO A 1 20.99 -10.19 8.89
CA PRO A 1 21.16 -11.66 8.91
C PRO A 1 19.93 -12.37 8.32
N ARG A 2 20.07 -13.05 7.17
CA ARG A 2 18.97 -13.71 6.44
C ARG A 2 18.32 -14.87 7.21
N GLU A 3 19.02 -15.36 8.24
CA GLU A 3 18.65 -16.51 9.09
C GLU A 3 18.05 -16.10 10.45
N ALA A 4 17.92 -14.80 10.73
CA ALA A 4 17.31 -14.32 11.97
C ALA A 4 15.78 -14.42 11.93
N VAL A 5 15.26 -15.64 11.70
CA VAL A 5 13.82 -15.95 11.60
C VAL A 5 13.07 -15.51 12.85
N TRP A 6 13.73 -15.55 14.01
CA TRP A 6 13.18 -15.09 15.28
C TRP A 6 12.82 -13.61 15.27
N ALA A 7 13.60 -12.75 14.59
CA ALA A 7 13.35 -11.31 14.54
C ALA A 7 12.04 -11.04 13.79
N PHE A 8 11.83 -11.71 12.65
CA PHE A 8 10.58 -11.63 11.90
C PHE A 8 9.38 -12.17 12.70
N ALA A 9 9.57 -13.19 13.54
CA ALA A 9 8.52 -13.71 14.40
C ALA A 9 8.13 -12.70 15.49
N VAL A 10 9.11 -12.01 16.10
CA VAL A 10 8.87 -10.94 17.07
C VAL A 10 8.14 -9.77 16.41
N ASP A 11 8.57 -9.34 15.23
CA ASP A 11 7.91 -8.28 14.47
C ASP A 11 6.46 -8.66 14.12
N ALA A 12 6.25 -9.89 13.64
CA ALA A 12 4.92 -10.40 13.33
C ALA A 12 4.01 -10.42 14.57
N ALA A 13 4.52 -10.91 15.71
CA ALA A 13 3.77 -10.96 16.96
C ALA A 13 3.41 -9.55 17.45
N ALA A 14 4.34 -8.61 17.37
CA ALA A 14 4.10 -7.21 17.72
C ALA A 14 3.00 -6.60 16.84
N LEU A 15 3.07 -6.78 15.52
CA LEU A 15 2.05 -6.25 14.61
C LEU A 15 0.68 -6.90 14.82
N ILE A 16 0.62 -8.21 15.07
CA ILE A 16 -0.62 -8.90 15.42
C ILE A 16 -1.22 -8.33 16.71
N ALA A 17 -0.39 -8.07 17.72
CA ALA A 17 -0.84 -7.43 18.96
C ALA A 17 -1.40 -6.03 18.68
N VAL A 18 -0.73 -5.21 17.86
CA VAL A 18 -1.23 -3.87 17.48
C VAL A 18 -2.55 -3.97 16.71
N VAL A 19 -2.69 -4.91 15.76
CA VAL A 19 -3.97 -5.15 15.04
C VAL A 19 -5.10 -5.45 16.02
N ARG A 20 -4.84 -6.29 17.04
CA ARG A 20 -5.81 -6.66 18.08
C ARG A 20 -6.15 -5.47 18.97
N LEU A 21 -5.16 -4.72 19.42
CA LEU A 21 -5.34 -3.52 20.26
C LEU A 21 -6.10 -2.42 19.53
N ALA A 22 -5.82 -2.22 18.24
CA ALA A 22 -6.54 -1.30 17.36
C ALA A 22 -7.93 -1.80 16.94
N ARG A 23 -8.34 -3.01 17.36
CA ARG A 23 -9.62 -3.65 17.06
C ARG A 23 -9.95 -3.69 15.56
N LEU A 24 -8.93 -3.83 14.71
CA LEU A 24 -9.13 -3.91 13.27
C LEU A 24 -9.72 -5.27 12.90
N ARG A 25 -10.71 -5.25 12.00
CA ARG A 25 -11.29 -6.49 11.48
C ARG A 25 -10.25 -7.22 10.64
N TRP A 26 -9.97 -8.49 10.93
CA TRP A 26 -9.01 -9.30 10.17
C TRP A 26 -9.27 -9.31 8.67
N ARG A 27 -10.55 -9.29 8.26
CA ARG A 27 -10.96 -9.19 6.85
C ARG A 27 -10.48 -7.91 6.17
N PHE A 28 -10.43 -6.79 6.90
CA PHE A 28 -9.92 -5.52 6.36
C PHE A 28 -8.41 -5.61 6.09
N VAL A 29 -7.64 -6.15 7.04
CA VAL A 29 -6.19 -6.31 6.90
C VAL A 29 -5.88 -7.31 5.76
N ALA A 30 -6.56 -8.45 5.73
CA ALA A 30 -6.36 -9.46 4.69
C ALA A 30 -6.70 -8.94 3.27
N ALA A 31 -7.82 -8.20 3.12
CA ALA A 31 -8.18 -7.61 1.84
C ALA A 31 -7.14 -6.58 1.35
N ARG A 32 -6.53 -5.82 2.26
CA ARG A 32 -5.46 -4.87 1.92
C ARG A 32 -4.14 -5.57 1.61
N LEU A 33 -3.81 -6.66 2.31
CA LEU A 33 -2.65 -7.50 2.00
C LEU A 33 -2.79 -8.21 0.65
N ALA A 34 -3.99 -8.39 0.10
CA ALA A 34 -4.15 -8.96 -1.23
C ALA A 34 -3.40 -8.15 -2.32
N ILE A 35 -3.14 -6.86 -2.10
CA ILE A 35 -2.38 -6.00 -3.02
C ILE A 35 -0.94 -6.51 -3.23
N ILE A 36 -0.34 -7.19 -2.25
CA ILE A 36 1.03 -7.71 -2.36
C ILE A 36 1.10 -9.11 -3.00
N LEU A 37 -0.04 -9.76 -3.26
CA LEU A 37 -0.09 -11.09 -3.90
C LEU A 37 0.70 -11.18 -5.21
N PRO A 38 0.57 -10.28 -6.21
CA PRO A 38 1.36 -10.39 -7.44
C PRO A 38 2.87 -10.41 -7.16
N PHE A 39 3.33 -9.59 -6.20
CA PHE A 39 4.73 -9.55 -5.81
C PHE A 39 5.18 -10.84 -5.11
N ILE A 40 4.35 -11.39 -4.22
CA ILE A 40 4.59 -12.69 -3.58
C ILE A 40 4.64 -13.81 -4.62
N THR A 41 3.74 -13.80 -5.62
CA THR A 41 3.75 -14.78 -6.72
C THR A 41 5.08 -14.75 -7.46
N PHE A 42 5.61 -13.57 -7.80
CA PHE A 42 6.94 -13.46 -8.41
C PHE A 42 8.06 -13.93 -7.48
N ALA A 43 7.95 -13.67 -6.17
CA ALA A 43 8.93 -14.15 -5.20
C ALA A 43 9.00 -15.69 -5.16
N PHE A 44 7.90 -16.39 -5.41
CA PHE A 44 7.88 -17.86 -5.50
C PHE A 44 8.56 -18.43 -6.74
N LEU A 45 8.83 -17.62 -7.78
CA LEU A 45 9.59 -18.07 -8.96
C LEU A 45 11.10 -18.06 -8.70
N ILE A 46 11.59 -17.24 -7.77
CA ILE A 46 13.02 -17.07 -7.46
C ILE A 46 13.73 -18.39 -7.13
N PRO A 47 13.17 -19.32 -6.33
CA PRO A 47 13.82 -20.58 -5.99
C PRO A 47 14.07 -21.50 -7.19
N PHE A 48 13.29 -21.33 -8.27
CA PHE A 48 13.39 -22.12 -9.50
C PHE A 48 14.35 -21.50 -10.52
N ILE A 49 14.53 -20.18 -10.49
CA ILE A 49 15.35 -19.44 -11.45
C ILE A 49 16.77 -19.16 -10.91
N ALA A 50 16.92 -19.07 -9.59
CA ALA A 50 18.19 -18.75 -8.96
C ALA A 50 19.23 -19.87 -9.15
N SER A 51 20.34 -19.54 -9.80
CA SER A 51 21.48 -20.44 -9.98
C SER A 51 22.20 -20.66 -8.63
N GLY A 52 22.52 -21.91 -8.28
CA GLY A 52 23.22 -22.22 -7.02
C GLY A 52 23.07 -23.69 -6.59
N GLU A 53 23.52 -23.98 -5.37
CA GLU A 53 23.38 -25.31 -4.74
C GLU A 53 21.89 -25.70 -4.65
N GLN A 54 21.53 -26.77 -5.34
CA GLN A 54 20.18 -27.28 -5.39
C GLN A 54 19.93 -28.19 -4.19
N VAL A 55 18.81 -27.96 -3.52
CA VAL A 55 18.28 -28.81 -2.47
C VAL A 55 17.01 -29.45 -3.00
N GLU A 56 16.91 -30.76 -2.85
CA GLU A 56 15.71 -31.48 -3.24
C GLU A 56 14.64 -31.29 -2.18
N VAL A 57 13.54 -30.65 -2.56
CA VAL A 57 12.40 -30.39 -1.68
C VAL A 57 11.18 -30.98 -2.37
N PHE A 58 10.56 -31.99 -1.75
CA PHE A 58 9.41 -32.72 -2.31
C PHE A 58 9.65 -33.27 -3.74
N GLY A 59 10.86 -33.74 -4.04
CA GLY A 59 11.22 -34.30 -5.36
C GLY A 59 11.46 -33.26 -6.46
N VAL A 60 11.53 -31.98 -6.10
CA VAL A 60 11.87 -30.88 -7.02
C VAL A 60 13.17 -30.23 -6.58
N GLY A 61 14.12 -30.06 -7.51
CA GLY A 61 15.39 -29.38 -7.25
C GLY A 61 15.19 -27.88 -7.15
N VAL A 62 15.43 -27.31 -5.97
CA VAL A 62 15.20 -25.89 -5.69
C VAL A 62 16.48 -25.26 -5.12
N SER A 63 16.81 -24.04 -5.54
CA SER A 63 18.00 -23.34 -5.03
C SER A 63 17.87 -22.96 -3.55
N ARG A 64 18.82 -23.37 -2.70
CA ARG A 64 18.87 -23.00 -1.27
C ARG A 64 18.88 -21.48 -1.08
N ILE A 65 19.67 -20.79 -1.91
CA ILE A 65 19.79 -19.33 -1.89
C ILE A 65 18.46 -18.69 -2.29
N GLY A 66 17.80 -19.28 -3.30
CA GLY A 66 16.49 -18.84 -3.75
C GLY A 66 15.41 -18.99 -2.67
N LEU A 67 15.38 -20.10 -1.93
CA LEU A 67 14.45 -20.30 -0.80
C LEU A 67 14.60 -19.23 0.27
N TRP A 68 15.84 -18.94 0.70
CA TRP A 68 16.10 -17.87 1.66
C TRP A 68 15.74 -16.49 1.10
N GLY A 69 15.95 -16.28 -0.20
CA GLY A 69 15.53 -15.07 -0.91
C GLY A 69 14.02 -14.88 -0.86
N THR A 70 13.25 -15.88 -1.27
CA THR A 70 11.79 -15.88 -1.24
C THR A 70 11.25 -15.68 0.17
N PHE A 71 11.77 -16.40 1.16
CA PHE A 71 11.38 -16.21 2.55
C PHE A 71 11.57 -14.75 3.01
N ASN A 72 12.75 -14.17 2.75
CA ASN A 72 13.04 -12.80 3.14
C ASN A 72 12.14 -11.79 2.43
N ILE A 73 11.85 -11.99 1.14
CA ILE A 73 10.99 -11.12 0.36
C ILE A 73 9.56 -11.19 0.91
N VAL A 74 9.01 -12.39 1.10
CA VAL A 74 7.66 -12.58 1.61
C VAL A 74 7.51 -12.03 3.02
N ALA A 75 8.47 -12.31 3.92
CA ALA A 75 8.44 -11.83 5.30
C ALA A 75 8.47 -10.29 5.34
N LYS A 76 9.45 -9.66 4.69
CA LYS A 76 9.59 -8.19 4.70
C LYS A 76 8.42 -7.49 4.01
N ALA A 77 7.95 -8.02 2.88
CA ALA A 77 6.81 -7.45 2.17
C ALA A 77 5.55 -7.51 3.04
N THR A 78 5.28 -8.63 3.69
CA THR A 78 4.10 -8.81 4.55
C THR A 78 4.17 -7.92 5.78
N LEU A 79 5.31 -7.91 6.49
CA LEU A 79 5.49 -7.08 7.69
C LEU A 79 5.43 -5.58 7.35
N GLY A 80 6.13 -5.15 6.30
CA GLY A 80 6.13 -3.75 5.87
C GLY A 80 4.76 -3.28 5.39
N ALA A 81 4.04 -4.12 4.63
CA ALA A 81 2.67 -3.82 4.23
C ALA A 81 1.74 -3.73 5.44
N MET A 82 1.88 -4.63 6.42
CA MET A 82 1.06 -4.61 7.63
C MET A 82 1.32 -3.38 8.50
N VAL A 83 2.58 -2.93 8.63
CA VAL A 83 2.93 -1.64 9.27
C VAL A 83 2.24 -0.47 8.55
N SER A 84 2.33 -0.42 7.22
CA SER A 84 1.72 0.64 6.42
C SER A 84 0.19 0.67 6.56
N ILE A 85 -0.44 -0.50 6.52
CA ILE A 85 -1.89 -0.64 6.73
C ILE A 85 -2.29 -0.18 8.14
N LEU A 86 -1.54 -0.58 9.17
CA LEU A 86 -1.81 -0.18 10.55
C LEU A 86 -1.69 1.33 10.72
N LEU A 87 -0.62 1.93 10.20
CA LEU A 87 -0.41 3.37 10.26
C LEU A 87 -1.56 4.12 9.59
N ALA A 88 -1.93 3.72 8.37
CA ALA A 88 -3.01 4.33 7.62
C ALA A 88 -4.40 4.14 8.26
N ALA A 89 -4.62 3.02 8.96
CA ALA A 89 -5.90 2.72 9.60
C ALA A 89 -6.08 3.35 10.98
N THR A 90 -4.98 3.72 11.66
CA THR A 90 -5.02 4.21 13.05
C THR A 90 -4.64 5.69 13.19
N THR A 91 -4.01 6.28 12.18
CA THR A 91 -3.49 7.64 12.25
C THR A 91 -4.04 8.49 11.10
N GLU A 92 -4.68 9.61 11.44
CA GLU A 92 -5.13 10.59 10.46
C GLU A 92 -3.95 11.39 9.87
N VAL A 93 -4.16 12.03 8.72
CA VAL A 93 -3.11 12.77 8.02
C VAL A 93 -2.58 13.98 8.83
N PRO A 94 -3.41 14.82 9.48
CA PRO A 94 -2.90 15.96 10.26
C PRO A 94 -1.95 15.60 11.43
N PRO A 95 -2.24 14.61 12.30
CA PRO A 95 -1.28 14.17 13.30
C PRO A 95 -0.04 13.51 12.70
N LEU A 96 -0.14 12.82 11.55
CA LEU A 96 1.02 12.27 10.84
C LEU A 96 1.99 13.38 10.39
N LEU A 97 1.47 14.46 9.78
CA LEU A 97 2.28 15.62 9.38
C LEU A 97 2.93 16.32 10.58
N ARG A 98 2.24 16.42 11.72
CA ARG A 98 2.83 16.92 12.97
C ARG A 98 3.95 16.01 13.48
N GLY A 99 3.80 14.70 13.33
CA GLY A 99 4.84 13.71 13.62
C GLY A 99 6.10 13.92 12.78
N LEU A 100 5.95 14.20 11.48
CA LEU A 100 7.08 14.51 10.60
C LEU A 100 7.85 15.76 11.06
N GLY A 101 7.15 16.80 11.55
CA GLY A 101 7.80 17.97 12.13
C GLY A 101 8.67 17.63 13.35
N ARG A 102 8.23 16.70 14.21
CA ARG A 102 9.02 16.21 15.36
C ARG A 102 10.24 15.38 14.94
N LEU A 103 10.15 14.71 13.80
CA LEU A 103 11.27 13.99 13.18
C LEU A 103 12.27 14.92 12.47
N ARG A 104 12.16 16.24 12.67
CA ARG A 104 13.04 17.28 12.09
C ARG A 104 12.97 17.35 10.56
N VAL A 105 11.85 16.95 9.96
CA VAL A 105 11.58 17.26 8.55
C VAL A 105 11.45 18.79 8.40
N PRO A 106 12.06 19.40 7.38
CA PRO A 106 11.99 20.85 7.17
C PRO A 106 10.55 21.38 7.15
N PRO A 107 10.25 22.49 7.84
CA PRO A 107 8.89 23.02 7.99
C PRO A 107 8.25 23.37 6.65
N THR A 108 9.06 23.77 5.66
CA THR A 108 8.62 24.04 4.28
C THR A 108 7.98 22.80 3.66
N LEU A 109 8.59 21.62 3.80
CA LEU A 109 8.07 20.38 3.23
C LEU A 109 6.77 19.94 3.92
N THR A 110 6.71 20.01 5.25
CA THR A 110 5.48 19.66 5.99
C THR A 110 4.34 20.62 5.68
N THR A 111 4.64 21.90 5.44
CA THR A 111 3.63 22.92 5.08
C THR A 111 3.10 22.70 3.67
N ILE A 112 3.99 22.43 2.69
CA ILE A 112 3.59 22.07 1.33
C ILE A 112 2.71 20.81 1.37
N ALA A 113 3.13 19.77 2.10
CA ALA A 113 2.35 18.54 2.24
C ALA A 113 0.97 18.79 2.87
N ALA A 114 0.88 19.61 3.92
CA ALA A 114 -0.39 19.98 4.54
C ALA A 114 -1.32 20.69 3.57
N PHE A 115 -0.80 21.63 2.78
CA PHE A 115 -1.55 22.32 1.76
C PHE A 115 -2.04 21.37 0.67
N MET A 116 -1.17 20.47 0.18
CA MET A 116 -1.51 19.47 -0.83
C MET A 116 -2.63 18.54 -0.35
N VAL A 117 -2.60 18.09 0.90
CA VAL A 117 -3.67 17.24 1.49
C VAL A 117 -4.98 18.00 1.52
N ARG A 118 -4.97 19.25 2.00
CA ARG A 118 -6.18 20.09 2.06
C ARG A 118 -6.75 20.36 0.66
N TYR A 119 -5.88 20.58 -0.32
CA TYR A 119 -6.29 20.81 -1.69
C TYR A 119 -6.85 19.55 -2.35
N LEU A 120 -6.28 18.37 -2.05
CA LEU A 120 -6.80 17.08 -2.52
C LEU A 120 -8.24 16.85 -2.04
N GLU A 121 -8.56 17.21 -0.79
CA GLU A 121 -9.93 17.13 -0.25
C GLU A 121 -10.90 18.04 -1.02
N VAL A 122 -10.48 19.28 -1.32
CA VAL A 122 -11.27 20.22 -2.11
C VAL A 122 -11.50 19.70 -3.53
N LEU A 123 -10.45 19.24 -4.21
CA LEU A 123 -10.53 18.68 -5.55
C LEU A 123 -11.42 17.43 -5.59
N ALA A 124 -11.31 16.54 -4.59
CA ALA A 124 -12.17 15.37 -4.49
C ALA A 124 -13.65 15.75 -4.33
N GLY A 125 -13.94 16.80 -3.55
CA GLY A 125 -15.30 17.32 -3.39
C GLY A 125 -15.87 17.93 -4.68
N GLU A 126 -15.06 18.68 -5.44
CA GLU A 126 -15.49 19.24 -6.73
C GLU A 126 -15.68 18.13 -7.78
N LEU A 127 -14.76 17.16 -7.87
CA LEU A 127 -14.89 15.97 -8.71
C LEU A 127 -16.17 15.18 -8.39
N GLY A 128 -16.49 15.04 -7.10
CA GLY A 128 -17.74 14.40 -6.65
C GLY A 128 -18.98 15.13 -7.16
N ARG A 129 -19.02 16.47 -7.02
CA ARG A 129 -20.12 17.30 -7.53
C ARG A 129 -20.25 17.23 -9.04
N MET A 130 -19.14 17.27 -9.78
CA MET A 130 -19.12 17.09 -11.23
C MET A 130 -19.66 15.72 -11.64
N ARG A 131 -19.28 14.65 -10.93
CA ARG A 131 -19.79 13.30 -11.19
C ARG A 131 -21.29 13.21 -10.98
N THR A 132 -21.82 13.77 -9.89
CA THR A 132 -23.28 13.80 -9.65
C THR A 132 -24.01 14.55 -10.76
N ALA A 133 -23.49 15.70 -11.20
CA ALA A 133 -24.09 16.47 -12.30
C ALA A 133 -24.06 15.71 -13.64
N MET A 134 -22.99 14.97 -13.94
CA MET A 134 -22.92 14.11 -15.12
C MET A 134 -23.98 12.99 -15.05
N THR A 135 -24.09 12.31 -13.92
CA THR A 135 -25.08 11.23 -13.75
C THR A 135 -26.52 11.73 -13.87
N ALA A 136 -26.81 12.94 -13.36
CA ALA A 136 -28.13 13.56 -13.50
C ALA A 136 -28.49 13.90 -14.96
N ARG A 137 -27.48 14.16 -15.81
CA ARG A 137 -27.64 14.39 -17.26
C ARG A 137 -27.68 13.08 -18.07
N GLY A 138 -27.81 11.93 -17.41
CA GLY A 138 -27.84 10.62 -18.05
C GLY A 138 -26.47 10.06 -18.45
N TYR A 139 -25.38 10.64 -17.93
CA TYR A 139 -24.02 10.23 -18.26
C TYR A 139 -23.33 9.53 -17.06
N ASP A 140 -23.19 8.21 -17.11
CA ASP A 140 -22.54 7.40 -16.06
C ASP A 140 -21.35 6.60 -16.64
N PRO A 141 -20.14 7.20 -16.66
CA PRO A 141 -18.96 6.54 -17.19
C PRO A 141 -18.49 5.45 -16.22
N ARG A 142 -18.70 4.19 -16.59
CA ARG A 142 -18.32 3.00 -15.78
C ARG A 142 -17.13 2.25 -16.36
N TRP A 143 -16.87 2.40 -17.66
CA TRP A 143 -15.86 1.64 -18.37
C TRP A 143 -14.67 2.52 -18.78
N LEU A 144 -13.49 1.91 -18.87
CA LEU A 144 -12.24 2.58 -19.26
C LEU A 144 -12.36 3.32 -20.62
N TRP A 145 -13.16 2.79 -21.54
CA TRP A 145 -13.42 3.40 -22.85
C TRP A 145 -14.24 4.71 -22.76
N GLN A 146 -14.88 4.98 -21.62
CA GLN A 146 -15.68 6.19 -21.35
C GLN A 146 -14.87 7.25 -20.58
N VAL A 147 -13.53 7.21 -20.64
CA VAL A 147 -12.65 8.13 -19.90
C VAL A 147 -12.76 9.59 -20.34
N ARG A 148 -13.24 9.87 -21.55
CA ARG A 148 -13.27 11.22 -22.13
C ARG A 148 -13.91 12.27 -21.20
N PRO A 149 -15.09 12.03 -20.60
CA PRO A 149 -15.69 13.04 -19.73
C PRO A 149 -15.06 13.14 -18.34
N ILE A 150 -14.38 12.09 -17.89
CA ILE A 150 -13.54 12.16 -16.69
C ILE A 150 -12.33 13.06 -16.98
N ALA A 151 -11.70 12.89 -18.15
CA ALA A 151 -10.57 13.71 -18.58
C ALA A 151 -10.96 15.18 -18.80
N SER A 152 -12.13 15.46 -19.41
CA SER A 152 -12.59 16.84 -19.57
C SER A 152 -12.93 17.50 -18.24
N SER A 153 -13.53 16.76 -17.29
CA SER A 153 -13.79 17.25 -15.94
C SER A 153 -12.48 17.56 -15.19
N ALA A 154 -11.47 16.69 -15.32
CA ALA A 154 -10.13 16.94 -14.78
C ALA A 154 -9.46 18.18 -15.40
N GLY A 155 -9.60 18.39 -16.71
CA GLY A 155 -9.10 19.60 -17.38
C GLY A 155 -9.82 20.87 -16.93
N ALA A 156 -11.14 20.82 -16.77
CA ALA A 156 -11.92 21.94 -16.27
C ALA A 156 -11.55 22.31 -14.82
N LEU A 157 -11.24 21.32 -13.99
CA LEU A 157 -10.71 21.54 -12.65
C LEU A 157 -9.38 22.29 -12.70
N PHE A 158 -8.44 21.81 -13.50
CA PHE A 158 -7.10 22.42 -13.62
C PHE A 158 -7.14 23.90 -14.01
N ILE A 159 -8.08 24.31 -14.88
CA ILE A 159 -8.22 25.72 -15.27
C ILE A 159 -8.83 26.57 -14.16
N ARG A 160 -9.67 25.97 -13.30
CA ARG A 160 -10.38 26.66 -12.22
C ARG A 160 -9.55 26.80 -10.95
N SER A 161 -8.44 26.09 -10.87
CA SER A 161 -7.74 25.73 -9.63
C SER A 161 -6.31 26.27 -9.61
#